data_AF-G0VFI5-F1
#
_entry.id   AF-G0VFI5-F1
#
_cell.length_a   1.000
_cell.length_b   1.000
_cell.length_c   1.000
_cell.angle_alpha   90.00
_cell.angle_beta   90.00
_cell.angle_gamma   90.00
#
_symmetry.space_group_name_H-M   'P 1'
#
loop_
_entity.id
_entity.type
_entity.pdbx_description
1 polymer ?
#
loop_
_entity_poly.entity_id
_entity_poly.type
_entity_poly.pdbx_seq_one_letter_code
_entity_poly.pdbx_strand_id
1 'polypeptide(L)'
;MNAIILISIISVANSAVYTCSRCMVAMVHIGNVPRILNRVDTKGRPMNAIIFTLFFGLLSFVAASDRQADVFTWLSALSGLFTIFRWMAINLSHIRVRQAMAKQNRSLDELPFLSQTGVWGSWYGTIVLFSDLVASFWTSLFPLGGTSADAELFFEVFFTVSHLISMLLCP
;
A
#
# COMPACT_ATOMS: atom_id res chain seq x y z
N MET A 1 -2.59 -0.22 30.78
CA MET A 1 -1.89 0.13 29.53
C MET A 1 -1.89 -1.02 28.53
N ASN A 2 -1.43 -2.22 28.89
CA ASN A 2 -1.34 -3.37 27.97
C ASN A 2 -2.67 -3.83 27.36
N ALA A 3 -3.77 -3.82 28.14
CA ALA A 3 -5.09 -4.18 27.63
C ALA A 3 -5.59 -3.26 26.50
N ILE A 4 -5.28 -1.95 26.58
CA ILE A 4 -5.66 -0.97 25.57
C ILE A 4 -4.91 -1.26 24.26
N ILE A 5 -3.61 -1.53 24.36
CA ILE A 5 -2.77 -1.89 23.20
C ILE A 5 -3.32 -3.14 22.50
N LEU A 6 -3.67 -4.18 23.27
CA LEU A 6 -4.25 -5.41 22.71
C LEU A 6 -5.56 -5.15 21.98
N ILE A 7 -6.47 -4.36 22.56
CA ILE A 7 -7.75 -3.99 21.92
C ILE A 7 -7.50 -3.21 20.61
N SER A 8 -6.58 -2.25 20.63
CA SER A 8 -6.21 -1.47 19.43
C SER A 8 -5.65 -2.35 18.32
N ILE A 9 -4.75 -3.30 18.65
CA ILE A 9 -4.15 -4.21 17.66
C ILE A 9 -5.22 -5.14 17.07
N ILE A 10 -6.10 -5.71 17.89
CA ILE A 10 -7.20 -6.58 17.40
C ILE A 10 -8.13 -5.81 16.45
N SER A 11 -8.44 -4.56 16.77
CA SER A 11 -9.28 -3.70 15.92
C SER A 11 -8.64 -3.41 14.56
N VAL A 12 -7.35 -3.06 14.55
CA VAL A 12 -6.58 -2.83 13.31
C VAL A 12 -6.47 -4.11 12.49
N ALA A 13 -6.22 -5.26 13.12
CA ALA A 13 -6.11 -6.55 12.45
C ALA A 13 -7.43 -6.93 11.73
N ASN A 14 -8.58 -6.78 12.38
CA ASN A 14 -9.87 -7.06 11.75
C ASN A 14 -10.15 -6.13 10.56
N SER A 15 -9.81 -4.84 10.69
CA SER A 15 -9.97 -3.86 9.62
C SER A 15 -9.06 -4.13 8.43
N ALA A 16 -7.82 -4.58 8.68
CA ALA A 16 -6.87 -4.97 7.65
C ALA A 16 -7.37 -6.19 6.85
N VAL A 17 -7.83 -7.25 7.53
CA VAL A 17 -8.36 -8.45 6.86
C VAL A 17 -9.61 -8.12 6.04
N TYR A 18 -10.51 -7.30 6.57
CA TYR A 18 -11.69 -6.84 5.85
C TYR A 18 -11.31 -6.07 4.58
N THR A 19 -10.39 -5.11 4.69
CA THR A 19 -9.97 -4.27 3.56
C THR A 19 -9.29 -5.09 2.47
N CYS A 20 -8.30 -5.93 2.83
CA CYS A 20 -7.55 -6.75 1.89
C CYS A 20 -8.45 -7.72 1.12
N SER A 21 -9.37 -8.40 1.81
CA SER A 21 -10.27 -9.35 1.17
C SER A 21 -11.21 -8.69 0.15
N ARG A 22 -11.69 -7.47 0.42
CA ARG A 22 -12.53 -6.69 -0.51
C ARG A 22 -11.75 -6.11 -1.68
N CYS A 23 -10.55 -5.56 -1.42
CA CYS A 23 -9.66 -5.11 -2.48
C CYS A 23 -9.34 -6.24 -3.45
N MET A 24 -9.13 -7.46 -2.94
CA MET A 24 -8.83 -8.60 -3.79
C MET A 24 -10.01 -9.03 -4.66
N VAL A 25 -11.23 -9.03 -4.12
CA VAL A 25 -12.45 -9.27 -4.93
C VAL A 25 -12.61 -8.20 -6.00
N ALA A 26 -12.39 -6.92 -5.68
CA ALA A 26 -12.43 -5.84 -6.66
C ALA A 26 -11.42 -6.05 -7.79
N MET A 27 -10.20 -6.49 -7.47
CA MET A 27 -9.18 -6.82 -8.48
C MET A 27 -9.59 -8.01 -9.36
N VAL A 28 -10.32 -8.99 -8.82
CA VAL A 28 -10.85 -10.10 -9.63
C VAL A 28 -11.93 -9.62 -10.61
N HIS A 29 -12.76 -8.65 -10.22
CA HIS A 29 -13.75 -8.06 -11.13
C HIS A 29 -13.10 -7.27 -12.28
N ILE A 30 -11.96 -6.63 -12.03
CA ILE A 30 -11.17 -5.92 -13.04
C ILE A 30 -10.39 -6.91 -13.94
N GLY A 31 -10.29 -8.19 -13.55
CA GLY A 31 -9.60 -9.24 -14.32
C GLY A 31 -8.11 -9.39 -13.99
N ASN A 32 -7.59 -8.65 -13.01
CA ASN A 32 -6.17 -8.64 -12.64
C ASN A 32 -5.75 -9.84 -11.77
N VAL A 33 -6.70 -10.59 -11.22
CA VAL A 33 -6.47 -11.66 -10.24
C VAL A 33 -7.31 -12.89 -10.61
N PRO A 34 -6.82 -14.14 -10.41
CA PRO A 34 -7.55 -15.36 -10.77
C PRO A 34 -8.96 -15.42 -10.17
N ARG A 35 -9.93 -15.82 -11.00
CA ARG A 35 -11.37 -15.88 -10.66
C ARG A 35 -11.71 -16.73 -9.43
N ILE A 36 -10.80 -17.63 -9.03
CA ILE A 36 -10.92 -18.50 -7.85
C ILE A 36 -11.12 -17.68 -6.56
N LEU A 37 -10.60 -16.45 -6.51
CA LEU A 37 -10.72 -15.58 -5.34
C LEU A 37 -12.06 -14.82 -5.26
N ASN A 38 -12.92 -14.90 -6.28
CA ASN A 38 -14.26 -14.28 -6.30
C ASN A 38 -15.35 -15.11 -5.60
N ARG A 39 -15.01 -16.20 -4.93
CA ARG A 39 -16.03 -17.02 -4.26
C ARG A 39 -16.59 -16.27 -3.04
N VAL A 40 -17.76 -15.68 -3.21
CA VAL A 40 -18.52 -15.00 -2.16
C VAL A 40 -19.55 -15.97 -1.59
N ASP A 41 -19.55 -16.15 -0.27
CA ASP A 41 -20.54 -16.94 0.46
C ASP A 41 -21.92 -16.25 0.44
N THR A 42 -23.00 -16.98 0.75
CA THR A 42 -24.40 -16.49 0.77
C THR A 42 -24.60 -15.28 1.69
N LYS A 43 -23.71 -15.09 2.66
CA LYS A 43 -23.67 -13.94 3.58
C LYS A 43 -22.85 -12.75 3.05
N GLY A 44 -22.46 -12.75 1.78
CA GLY A 44 -21.70 -11.67 1.13
C GLY A 44 -20.22 -11.62 1.51
N ARG A 45 -19.67 -12.70 2.10
CA ARG A 45 -18.29 -12.78 2.61
C ARG A 45 -17.37 -13.50 1.62
N PRO A 46 -16.25 -12.89 1.17
CA PRO A 46 -15.33 -13.54 0.24
C PRO A 46 -14.36 -14.47 0.98
N MET A 47 -14.78 -15.71 1.23
CA MET A 47 -14.06 -16.66 2.09
C MET A 47 -12.65 -16.97 1.58
N ASN A 48 -12.51 -17.22 0.27
CA ASN A 48 -11.22 -17.54 -0.35
C ASN A 48 -10.22 -16.38 -0.19
N ALA A 49 -10.70 -15.14 -0.32
CA ALA A 49 -9.87 -13.95 -0.17
C ALA A 49 -9.46 -13.71 1.29
N ILE A 50 -10.34 -14.04 2.25
CA ILE A 50 -10.03 -13.98 3.68
C ILE A 50 -8.96 -15.01 4.03
N ILE A 51 -9.12 -16.27 3.61
CA ILE A 51 -8.14 -17.34 3.88
C ILE A 51 -6.76 -16.96 3.32
N PHE A 52 -6.71 -16.45 2.09
CA PHE A 52 -5.47 -15.98 1.49
C PHE A 52 -4.85 -14.82 2.28
N THR A 53 -5.64 -13.87 2.77
CA THR A 53 -5.13 -12.77 3.60
C THR A 53 -4.60 -13.29 4.95
N LEU A 54 -5.31 -14.25 5.57
CA LEU A 54 -4.88 -14.87 6.82
C LEU A 54 -3.62 -15.71 6.66
N PHE A 55 -3.38 -16.29 5.48
CA PHE A 55 -2.14 -16.99 5.16
C PHE A 55 -0.92 -16.07 5.30
N PHE A 56 -0.98 -14.83 4.81
CA PHE A 56 0.08 -13.84 5.06
C PHE A 56 0.13 -13.39 6.53
N GLY A 57 -1.00 -13.44 7.24
CA GLY A 57 -1.05 -13.23 8.68
C GLY A 57 -0.24 -14.26 9.48
N LEU A 58 0.03 -15.45 8.94
CA LEU A 58 0.91 -16.45 9.57
C LEU A 58 2.35 -15.93 9.71
N LEU A 59 2.76 -14.91 8.95
CA LEU A 59 4.06 -14.28 9.12
C LEU A 59 4.24 -13.65 10.51
N SER A 60 3.15 -13.37 11.22
CA SER A 60 3.19 -12.93 12.62
C SER A 60 3.82 -13.96 13.58
N PHE A 61 3.87 -15.24 13.21
CA PHE A 61 4.54 -16.28 14.02
C PHE A 61 6.05 -16.07 14.17
N VAL A 62 6.66 -15.18 13.38
CA VAL A 62 8.06 -14.76 13.59
C VAL A 62 8.26 -14.10 14.95
N ALA A 63 7.20 -13.60 15.59
CA ALA A 63 7.26 -13.13 16.98
C ALA A 63 7.64 -14.23 18.00
N ALA A 64 7.63 -15.51 17.62
CA ALA A 64 8.09 -16.61 18.48
C ALA A 64 9.54 -17.05 18.18
N SER A 65 10.23 -16.38 17.24
CA SER A 65 11.62 -16.68 16.87
C SER A 65 12.61 -15.77 17.59
N ASP A 66 13.83 -16.27 17.83
CA ASP A 66 14.93 -15.51 18.43
C ASP A 66 15.34 -14.26 17.61
N ARG A 67 14.95 -14.19 16.33
CA ARG A 67 15.20 -13.05 15.42
C ARG A 67 13.99 -12.13 15.24
N GLN A 68 13.08 -12.06 16.22
CA GLN A 68 11.87 -11.24 16.15
C GLN A 68 12.17 -9.76 15.82
N ALA A 69 13.21 -9.18 16.43
CA ALA A 69 13.51 -7.75 16.28
C ALA A 69 13.92 -7.38 14.85
N ASP A 70 14.76 -8.21 14.22
CA ASP A 70 15.27 -7.97 12.87
C ASP A 70 14.13 -8.07 11.85
N VAL A 71 13.33 -9.14 11.91
CA VAL A 71 12.23 -9.35 10.96
C VAL A 71 11.12 -8.31 11.16
N PHE A 72 10.83 -7.91 12.40
CA PHE A 72 9.90 -6.81 12.65
C PHE A 72 10.39 -5.51 12.01
N THR A 73 11.69 -5.22 12.11
CA THR A 73 12.30 -4.03 11.51
C THR A 73 12.16 -4.05 9.99
N TRP A 74 12.44 -5.19 9.34
CA TRP A 74 12.27 -5.34 7.89
C TRP A 74 10.81 -5.18 7.44
N LEU A 75 9.86 -5.84 8.11
CA LEU A 75 8.44 -5.75 7.77
C LEU A 75 7.88 -4.34 8.01
N SER A 76 8.35 -3.65 9.05
CA SER A 76 7.95 -2.27 9.36
C SER A 76 8.49 -1.30 8.31
N ALA A 77 9.77 -1.41 7.93
CA ALA A 77 10.38 -0.62 6.87
C ALA A 77 9.66 -0.81 5.53
N LEU A 78 9.38 -2.07 5.17
CA LEU A 78 8.65 -2.43 3.96
C LEU A 78 7.23 -1.83 3.93
N SER A 79 6.50 -1.91 5.06
CA SER A 79 5.16 -1.31 5.20
C SER A 79 5.16 0.21 5.06
N GLY A 80 6.16 0.88 5.63
CA GLY A 80 6.36 2.33 5.49
C GLY A 80 6.56 2.73 4.03
N LEU A 81 7.46 2.02 3.33
CA LEU A 81 7.72 2.27 1.92
C LEU A 81 6.47 2.03 1.05
N PHE A 82 5.74 0.94 1.26
CA PHE A 82 4.48 0.69 0.56
C PHE A 82 3.44 1.78 0.79
N THR A 83 3.41 2.38 1.97
CA THR A 83 2.48 3.47 2.29
C THR A 83 2.79 4.71 1.44
N ILE A 84 4.07 5.09 1.31
CA ILE A 84 4.50 6.19 0.44
C ILE A 84 4.04 5.93 -1.01
N PHE A 85 4.30 4.73 -1.52
CA PHE A 85 3.88 4.33 -2.87
C PHE A 85 2.37 4.36 -3.07
N ARG A 86 1.59 3.88 -2.09
CA ARG A 86 0.12 3.92 -2.13
C ARG A 86 -0.37 5.36 -2.28
N TRP A 87 0.12 6.29 -1.46
CA TRP A 87 -0.29 7.70 -1.53
C TRP A 87 0.13 8.36 -2.84
N MET A 88 1.31 8.01 -3.36
CA MET A 88 1.76 8.51 -4.66
C MET A 88 0.86 8.01 -5.80
N ALA A 89 0.47 6.73 -5.79
CA ALA A 89 -0.46 6.15 -6.76
C ALA A 89 -1.85 6.82 -6.69
N ILE A 90 -2.35 7.15 -5.50
CA ILE A 90 -3.61 7.88 -5.31
C ILE A 90 -3.53 9.27 -5.94
N ASN A 91 -2.47 10.03 -5.64
CA ASN A 91 -2.29 11.38 -6.19
C ASN A 91 -2.20 11.37 -7.72
N LEU A 92 -1.43 10.44 -8.28
CA LEU A 92 -1.27 10.32 -9.72
C LEU A 92 -2.56 9.86 -10.41
N SER A 93 -3.31 8.94 -9.80
CA SER A 93 -4.62 8.51 -10.29
C SER A 93 -5.60 9.69 -10.31
N HIS A 94 -5.59 10.54 -9.28
CA HIS A 94 -6.42 11.74 -9.24
C HIS A 94 -6.08 12.71 -10.38
N ILE A 95 -4.80 12.94 -10.67
CA ILE A 95 -4.36 13.77 -11.81
C ILE A 95 -4.83 13.16 -13.14
N ARG A 96 -4.67 11.85 -13.33
CA ARG A 96 -5.09 11.14 -14.54
C ARG A 96 -6.60 11.18 -14.77
N VAL A 97 -7.40 11.01 -13.71
CA VAL A 97 -8.87 11.13 -13.79
C VAL A 97 -9.27 12.54 -14.25
N ARG A 98 -8.63 13.58 -13.69
CA ARG A 98 -8.89 14.98 -14.08
C ARG A 98 -8.50 15.26 -15.53
N GLN A 99 -7.40 14.71 -16.01
CA GLN A 99 -6.99 14.78 -17.42
C GLN A 99 -7.95 14.01 -18.35
N ALA A 100 -8.41 12.83 -17.93
CA ALA A 100 -9.34 12.02 -18.71
C ALA A 100 -10.71 12.69 -18.86
N MET A 101 -11.24 13.30 -17.79
CA MET A 101 -12.50 14.06 -17.87
C MET A 101 -12.39 15.29 -18.76
N ALA A 102 -11.26 16.01 -18.70
CA ALA A 102 -11.02 17.15 -19.59
C ALA A 102 -10.98 16.71 -21.07
N LYS A 103 -10.36 15.56 -21.38
CA LYS A 103 -10.38 15.00 -22.74
C LYS A 103 -11.76 14.53 -23.20
N GLN A 104 -12.61 14.08 -22.28
CA GLN A 104 -13.97 13.62 -22.57
C GLN A 104 -15.01 14.75 -22.53
N ASN A 105 -14.59 16.01 -22.36
CA ASN A 105 -15.47 17.19 -22.24
C ASN A 105 -16.57 17.03 -21.16
N ARG A 106 -16.29 16.29 -20.08
CA ARG A 106 -17.22 16.13 -18.96
C ARG A 106 -17.01 17.23 -17.92
N SER A 107 -18.10 17.80 -17.41
CA SER A 107 -18.02 18.86 -16.40
C SER A 107 -17.59 18.28 -15.05
N LEU A 108 -16.94 19.11 -14.24
CA LEU A 108 -16.53 18.73 -12.89
C LEU A 108 -17.73 18.55 -11.94
N ASP A 109 -18.90 19.07 -12.31
CA ASP A 109 -20.15 18.96 -11.54
C ASP A 109 -20.75 17.55 -11.56
N GLU A 110 -20.28 16.67 -12.46
CA GLU A 110 -20.63 15.24 -12.42
C GLU A 110 -19.99 14.51 -11.22
N LEU A 111 -18.96 15.09 -10.60
CA LEU A 111 -18.30 14.47 -9.46
C LEU A 111 -19.08 14.74 -8.17
N PRO A 112 -19.43 13.69 -7.39
CA PRO A 112 -20.10 13.85 -6.10
C PRO A 112 -19.29 14.65 -5.08
N PHE A 113 -17.97 14.70 -5.26
CA PHE A 113 -17.06 15.41 -4.38
C PHE A 113 -15.93 16.06 -5.19
N LEU A 114 -15.78 17.37 -5.00
CA LEU A 114 -14.70 18.16 -5.58
C LEU A 114 -13.61 18.39 -4.54
N SER A 115 -12.35 18.10 -4.92
CA SER A 115 -11.23 18.39 -4.05
C SER A 115 -11.08 19.91 -3.85
N GLN A 116 -11.09 20.36 -2.59
CA GLN A 116 -10.97 21.78 -2.23
C GLN A 116 -9.67 22.43 -2.77
N THR A 117 -8.57 21.66 -2.78
CA THR A 117 -7.26 22.10 -3.28
C THR A 117 -7.04 21.79 -4.77
N GLY A 118 -8.04 21.22 -5.46
CA GLY A 118 -7.96 20.93 -6.89
C GLY A 118 -6.84 19.94 -7.26
N VAL A 119 -6.28 20.11 -8.46
CA VAL A 119 -5.15 19.31 -8.99
C VAL A 119 -3.82 19.77 -8.39
N TRP A 120 -3.72 21.03 -7.94
CA TRP A 120 -2.53 21.60 -7.31
C TRP A 120 -2.13 20.86 -6.03
N GLY A 121 -3.11 20.50 -5.19
CA GLY A 121 -2.87 19.70 -3.99
C GLY A 121 -2.24 18.34 -4.31
N SER A 122 -2.64 17.70 -5.42
CA SER A 122 -2.09 16.41 -5.82
C SER A 122 -0.67 16.50 -6.37
N TRP A 123 -0.31 17.59 -7.07
CA TRP A 123 1.07 17.84 -7.49
C TRP A 123 1.98 18.08 -6.28
N TYR A 124 1.54 18.92 -5.35
CA TYR A 124 2.28 19.17 -4.11
C TYR A 124 2.48 17.87 -3.32
N GLY A 125 1.42 17.08 -3.11
CA GLY A 125 1.50 15.80 -2.41
C GLY A 125 2.45 14.82 -3.10
N THR A 126 2.44 14.76 -4.43
CA THR A 126 3.36 13.89 -5.19
C THR A 126 4.82 14.32 -5.01
N ILE A 127 5.11 15.62 -5.03
CA ILE A 127 6.47 16.16 -4.85
C ILE A 127 6.99 15.89 -3.43
N VAL A 128 6.15 16.09 -2.41
CA VAL A 128 6.52 15.80 -1.02
C VAL A 128 6.81 14.31 -0.83
N LEU A 129 5.93 13.42 -1.30
CA LEU A 129 6.13 11.98 -1.21
C LEU A 129 7.36 11.48 -2.01
N PHE A 130 7.65 12.12 -3.13
CA PHE A 130 8.87 11.84 -3.89
C PHE A 130 10.12 12.27 -3.11
N SER A 131 10.06 13.41 -2.44
CA SER A 131 11.14 13.87 -1.56
C SER A 131 11.34 12.93 -0.36
N ASP A 132 10.26 12.42 0.22
CA ASP A 132 10.30 11.41 1.29
C ASP A 132 10.94 10.10 0.82
N LEU A 133 10.69 9.68 -0.43
CA LEU A 133 11.32 8.52 -1.03
C LEU A 133 12.84 8.73 -1.19
N VAL A 134 13.27 9.91 -1.62
CA VAL A 134 14.69 10.27 -1.74
C VAL A 134 15.35 10.32 -0.36
N ALA A 135 14.67 10.90 0.64
CA ALA A 135 15.17 10.92 2.02
C ALA A 135 15.28 9.49 2.59
N SER A 136 14.29 8.64 2.34
CA SER A 136 14.29 7.24 2.78
C SER A 136 15.42 6.44 2.12
N PHE A 137 15.68 6.69 0.83
CA PHE A 137 16.83 6.14 0.11
C PHE A 137 18.16 6.61 0.72
N TRP A 138 18.28 7.90 1.03
CA TRP A 138 19.48 8.47 1.62
C TRP A 138 19.80 7.86 2.99
N THR A 139 18.80 7.77 3.88
CA THR A 139 18.97 7.16 5.21
C THR A 139 19.25 5.66 5.14
N SER A 140 18.79 4.98 4.09
CA SER A 140 19.09 3.57 3.84
C SER A 140 20.52 3.35 3.32
N LEU A 141 21.04 4.29 2.52
CA LEU A 141 22.40 4.20 1.96
C LEU A 141 23.47 4.68 2.95
N PHE A 142 23.15 5.69 3.77
CA PHE A 142 24.02 6.24 4.80
C PHE A 142 23.28 6.24 6.15
N PRO A 143 23.35 5.15 6.91
CA PRO A 143 22.77 5.13 8.25
C PRO A 143 23.46 6.16 9.14
N LEU A 144 22.68 6.85 9.99
CA LEU A 144 23.18 7.86 10.92
C LEU A 144 24.18 7.21 11.91
N GLY A 145 25.48 7.37 11.65
CA GLY A 145 26.58 6.81 12.46
C GLY A 145 27.46 5.75 11.78
N GLY A 146 27.19 5.37 10.51
CA GLY A 146 28.01 4.42 9.74
C GLY A 146 28.92 5.10 8.71
N THR A 147 30.12 4.57 8.49
CA THR A 147 31.13 5.08 7.54
C THR A 147 31.12 4.41 6.16
N SER A 148 30.17 3.49 5.89
CA SER A 148 30.06 2.76 4.62
C SER A 148 28.61 2.50 4.20
N ALA A 149 28.40 2.36 2.89
CA ALA A 149 27.09 2.10 2.30
C ALA A 149 26.70 0.61 2.37
N ASP A 150 25.54 0.29 2.97
CA ASP A 150 25.00 -1.06 3.07
C ASP A 150 24.09 -1.38 1.87
N ALA A 151 24.64 -2.10 0.89
CA ALA A 151 23.92 -2.49 -0.32
C ALA A 151 22.84 -3.55 -0.08
N GLU A 152 22.96 -4.36 0.97
CA GLU A 152 22.06 -5.48 1.26
C GLU A 152 20.65 -5.00 1.65
N LEU A 153 20.55 -4.05 2.60
CA LEU A 153 19.29 -3.40 2.99
C LEU A 153 18.65 -2.62 1.83
N PHE A 154 19.48 -2.01 0.97
CA PHE A 154 19.02 -1.27 -0.20
C PHE A 154 18.29 -2.18 -1.20
N PHE A 155 18.87 -3.34 -1.54
CA PHE A 155 18.27 -4.25 -2.51
C PHE A 155 17.04 -4.99 -1.97
N GLU A 156 17.00 -5.35 -0.69
CA GLU A 156 15.84 -6.04 -0.09
C GLU A 156 14.55 -5.20 -0.08
N VAL A 157 14.67 -3.87 0.05
CA VAL A 157 13.54 -2.96 0.19
C VAL A 157 13.06 -2.39 -1.16
N PHE A 158 13.93 -2.23 -2.15
CA PHE A 158 13.60 -1.57 -3.44
C PHE A 158 13.05 -2.49 -4.54
N PHE A 159 13.04 -3.82 -4.38
CA PHE A 159 12.47 -4.73 -5.41
C PHE A 159 10.99 -4.48 -5.74
N THR A 160 10.24 -3.86 -4.82
CA THR A 160 8.82 -3.50 -4.97
C THR A 160 8.55 -2.35 -5.94
N VAL A 161 9.57 -1.55 -6.30
CA VAL A 161 9.44 -0.47 -7.30
C VAL A 161 9.08 -1.02 -8.69
N SER A 162 9.54 -2.23 -9.02
CA SER A 162 9.26 -2.89 -10.31
C SER A 162 7.76 -3.15 -10.55
N HIS A 163 7.02 -3.54 -9.51
CA HIS A 163 5.59 -3.85 -9.62
C HIS A 163 4.72 -2.61 -9.82
N LEU A 164 5.10 -1.48 -9.20
CA LEU A 164 4.34 -0.23 -9.35
C LEU A 164 4.43 0.31 -10.77
N ILE A 165 5.62 0.26 -11.39
CA ILE A 165 5.84 0.69 -12.78
C ILE A 165 5.03 -0.17 -13.75
N SER A 166 4.95 -1.49 -13.52
CA SER A 166 4.10 -2.40 -14.31
C SER A 166 2.60 -2.03 -14.20
N MET A 167 2.12 -1.74 -12.98
CA MET A 167 0.73 -1.34 -12.75
C MET A 167 0.40 0.06 -13.29
N LEU A 168 1.41 0.94 -13.44
CA LEU A 168 1.25 2.31 -13.93
C LEU A 168 1.34 2.43 -15.46
N LEU A 169 1.99 1.45 -16.11
CA LEU A 169 2.14 1.30 -17.56
C LEU A 169 1.05 0.43 -18.19
N CYS A 170 0.32 -0.37 -17.41
CA CYS A 170 -0.83 -1.10 -17.91
C CYS A 170 -2.06 -0.17 -17.93
N PRO A 171 -2.60 0.18 -19.11
CA PRO A 171 -3.76 1.06 -19.26
C PRO A 171 -5.06 0.42 -18.77
#